data_AF-A0A7X1RPV2-F1
#
_entry.id   AF-A0A7X1RPV2-F1
#
_cell.length_a   1.000
_cell.length_b   1.000
_cell.length_c   1.000
_cell.angle_alpha   90.00
_cell.angle_beta   90.00
_cell.angle_gamma   90.00
#
_symmetry.space_group_name_H-M   'P 1'
#
loop_
_entity.id
_entity.type
_entity.pdbx_description
1 polymer ?
#
loop_
_entity_poly.entity_id
_entity_poly.type
_entity_poly.pdbx_seq_one_letter_code
_entity_poly.pdbx_strand_id
1 'polypeptide(L)'
;MVKTIEEIRYQLEEWVAQGFTSSEDSSDYQDLKEQYEDELLDVSFSKREIISQLEVIITTRDNGFPDLEEVTKEEYLDLAS
;
A
#
# COMPACT_ATOMS: atom_id res chain seq x y z
N MET A 1 -5.48 10.30 24.60
CA MET A 1 -6.79 10.31 23.92
C MET A 1 -6.71 9.21 22.89
N VAL A 2 -7.62 8.23 22.90
CA VAL A 2 -7.63 7.18 21.88
C VAL A 2 -8.21 7.82 20.62
N LYS A 3 -7.49 7.74 19.49
CA LYS A 3 -8.03 8.19 18.20
C LYS A 3 -9.16 7.25 17.79
N THR A 4 -10.22 7.79 17.24
CA THR A 4 -11.28 6.98 16.63
C THR A 4 -10.76 6.31 15.36
N ILE A 5 -11.34 5.17 14.99
CA ILE A 5 -11.01 4.47 13.74
C ILE A 5 -11.08 5.38 12.50
N GLU A 6 -12.05 6.30 12.47
CA GLU A 6 -12.21 7.21 11.34
C GLU A 6 -11.07 8.23 11.27
N GLU A 7 -10.61 8.76 12.40
CA GLU A 7 -9.42 9.62 12.47
C GLU A 7 -8.15 8.87 12.05
N ILE A 8 -8.03 7.61 12.45
CA ILE A 8 -6.92 6.74 12.04
C ILE A 8 -6.94 6.55 10.52
N ARG A 9 -8.09 6.21 9.93
CA ARG A 9 -8.25 6.06 8.48
C ARG A 9 -7.83 7.32 7.73
N TYR A 10 -8.33 8.48 8.15
CA TYR A 10 -8.01 9.75 7.50
C TYR A 10 -6.51 10.06 7.57
N GLN A 11 -5.87 9.78 8.70
CA GLN A 11 -4.44 10.01 8.85
C GLN A 11 -3.60 9.06 7.97
N LEU A 12 -4.00 7.80 7.85
CA LEU A 12 -3.37 6.85 6.93
C LEU A 12 -3.52 7.31 5.47
N GLU A 13 -4.71 7.74 5.06
CA GLU A 13 -4.95 8.28 3.72
C GLU A 13 -4.10 9.53 3.43
N GLU A 14 -3.97 10.43 4.41
CA GLU A 14 -3.15 11.62 4.31
C GLU A 14 -1.68 11.28 4.09
N TRP A 15 -1.15 10.33 4.85
CA TRP A 15 0.25 9.91 4.75
C TRP A 15 0.55 9.22 3.42
N VAL A 16 -0.36 8.36 2.93
CA VAL A 16 -0.23 7.78 1.58
C VAL A 16 -0.24 8.87 0.51
N ALA A 17 -1.03 9.93 0.65
CA ALA A 17 -1.12 11.01 -0.33
C ALA A 17 0.08 11.96 -0.31
N GLN A 18 0.62 12.29 0.87
CA GLN A 18 1.77 13.18 1.02
C GLN A 18 3.11 12.48 0.73
N GLY A 19 3.16 11.16 0.94
CA GLY A 19 4.38 10.38 0.91
C GLY A 19 5.21 10.56 2.18
N PHE A 20 6.12 9.61 2.43
CA PHE A 20 6.97 9.61 3.61
C PHE A 20 8.21 10.48 3.39
N THR A 21 8.50 11.38 4.33
CA THR A 21 9.68 12.26 4.24
C THR A 21 10.85 11.75 5.10
N SER A 22 10.55 10.87 6.07
CA SER A 22 11.52 10.29 6.98
C SER A 22 11.24 8.80 7.24
N SER A 23 12.24 8.08 7.75
CA SER A 23 12.05 6.70 8.22
C SER A 23 11.16 6.60 9.46
N GLU A 24 11.06 7.67 10.25
CA GLU A 24 10.18 7.76 11.40
C GLU A 24 8.72 7.83 10.93
N ASP A 25 8.43 8.66 9.92
CA ASP A 25 7.10 8.71 9.27
C ASP A 25 6.71 7.33 8.73
N SER A 26 7.64 6.60 8.12
CA SER A 26 7.32 5.25 7.64
C SER A 26 7.05 4.27 8.79
N SER A 27 7.71 4.42 9.94
CA SER A 27 7.52 3.53 11.10
C SER A 27 6.18 3.80 11.77
N ASP A 28 5.91 5.08 12.07
CA ASP A 28 4.65 5.53 12.66
C ASP A 28 3.44 5.13 11.80
N TYR A 29 3.63 5.02 10.48
CA TYR A 29 2.59 4.65 9.54
C TYR A 29 2.23 3.18 9.69
N GLN A 30 3.25 2.33 9.79
CA GLN A 30 3.07 0.89 9.93
C GLN A 30 2.40 0.58 11.26
N ASP A 31 2.80 1.25 12.35
CA ASP A 31 2.17 1.09 13.67
C ASP A 31 0.69 1.53 13.64
N LEU A 32 0.40 2.66 12.99
CA LEU A 32 -0.96 3.19 12.88
C LEU A 32 -1.85 2.33 11.95
N LYS A 33 -1.25 1.76 10.90
CA LYS A 33 -1.91 0.85 9.96
C LYS A 33 -2.23 -0.47 10.65
N GLU A 34 -1.28 -1.07 11.37
CA GLU A 34 -1.50 -2.31 12.14
C GLU A 34 -2.65 -2.12 13.12
N GLN A 35 -2.68 -1.00 13.84
CA GLN A 35 -3.80 -0.67 14.73
C GLN A 35 -5.16 -0.65 13.99
N TYR A 36 -5.25 0.02 12.84
CA TYR A 36 -6.48 0.11 12.06
C TYR A 36 -6.94 -1.25 11.54
N GLU A 37 -6.00 -1.99 10.95
CA GLU A 37 -6.28 -3.25 10.25
C GLU A 37 -6.64 -4.36 11.24
N ASP A 38 -5.99 -4.40 12.41
CA ASP A 38 -6.31 -5.35 13.49
C ASP A 38 -7.66 -5.06 14.13
N GLU A 39 -7.98 -3.78 14.39
CA GLU A 39 -9.24 -3.41 15.05
C GLU A 39 -10.46 -3.67 14.14
N LEU A 40 -10.31 -3.54 12.83
CA LEU A 40 -11.38 -3.77 11.86
C LEU A 40 -11.36 -5.16 11.20
N LEU A 41 -10.29 -5.93 11.38
CA LEU A 41 -10.02 -7.14 10.59
C LEU A 41 -10.07 -6.85 9.07
N ASP A 42 -9.57 -5.68 8.68
CA ASP A 42 -9.57 -5.17 7.30
C ASP A 42 -8.13 -4.92 6.85
N VAL A 43 -7.74 -5.41 5.68
CA VAL A 43 -6.36 -5.28 5.17
C VAL A 43 -6.26 -4.34 3.96
N SER A 44 -7.13 -3.34 3.89
CA SER A 44 -7.27 -2.48 2.71
C SER A 44 -6.02 -1.63 2.44
N PHE A 45 -5.33 -1.14 3.48
CA PHE A 45 -4.12 -0.35 3.32
C PHE A 45 -2.95 -1.22 2.87
N SER A 46 -2.78 -2.40 3.49
CA SER A 46 -1.77 -3.38 3.09
C SER A 46 -1.96 -3.83 1.63
N LYS A 47 -3.21 -4.08 1.19
CA LYS A 47 -3.50 -4.37 -0.23
C LYS A 47 -3.10 -3.21 -1.15
N ARG A 48 -3.43 -1.98 -0.77
CA ARG A 48 -3.12 -0.78 -1.58
C ARG A 48 -1.62 -0.54 -1.71
N GLU A 49 -0.85 -0.76 -0.65
CA GLU A 49 0.61 -0.66 -0.68
C GLU A 49 1.23 -1.66 -1.65
N ILE A 50 0.79 -2.93 -1.59
CA ILE A 50 1.26 -3.99 -2.49
C ILE A 50 0.94 -3.64 -3.95
N ILE A 51 -0.30 -3.22 -4.24
CA ILE A 51 -0.72 -2.81 -5.58
C ILE A 51 0.17 -1.66 -6.08
N SER A 52 0.40 -0.63 -5.27
CA SER A 52 1.21 0.53 -5.66
C SER A 52 2.66 0.14 -5.94
N GLN A 53 3.27 -0.72 -5.12
CA GLN A 53 4.63 -1.22 -5.36
C GLN A 53 4.70 -2.02 -6.67
N LEU A 54 3.69 -2.84 -6.94
CA LEU A 54 3.64 -3.66 -8.16
C LEU A 54 3.40 -2.81 -9.41
N GLU A 55 2.60 -1.75 -9.34
CA GLU A 55 2.47 -0.77 -10.42
C GLU A 55 3.81 -0.10 -10.74
N VAL A 56 4.57 0.32 -9.72
CA VAL A 56 5.92 0.88 -9.91
C VAL A 56 6.84 -0.15 -10.57
N ILE A 57 6.88 -1.39 -10.06
CA ILE A 57 7.70 -2.47 -10.63
C ILE A 57 7.33 -2.72 -12.10
N ILE A 58 6.05 -2.86 -12.43
CA ILE A 58 5.59 -3.09 -13.81
C ILE A 58 5.96 -1.92 -14.73
N THR A 59 5.84 -0.68 -14.25
CA THR A 59 6.04 0.52 -15.08
C THR A 59 7.51 0.90 -15.26
N THR A 60 8.37 0.68 -14.27
CA THR A 60 9.80 1.04 -14.36
C THR A 60 10.59 0.07 -15.23
N ARG A 61 10.04 -1.12 -15.54
CA ARG A 61 10.72 -2.20 -16.29
C ARG A 61 12.06 -2.62 -15.66
N ASP A 62 12.30 -2.22 -14.41
CA ASP A 62 13.51 -2.48 -13.61
C ASP A 62 13.39 -3.81 -12.83
N ASN A 63 12.67 -4.76 -13.41
CA ASN A 63 12.28 -6.02 -12.81
C ASN A 63 13.26 -7.15 -13.18
N GLY A 64 14.19 -6.92 -14.10
CA GLY A 64 14.91 -8.01 -14.77
C GLY A 64 14.02 -8.91 -15.64
N PHE A 65 12.77 -8.51 -15.88
CA PHE A 65 11.78 -9.24 -16.69
C PHE A 65 11.40 -8.42 -17.93
N PRO A 66 12.17 -8.49 -19.03
CA PRO A 66 11.94 -7.69 -20.23
C PRO A 66 10.60 -7.99 -20.93
N ASP A 67 10.01 -9.17 -20.68
CA ASP A 67 8.81 -9.69 -21.35
C ASP A 67 7.51 -9.54 -20.52
N LEU A 68 7.53 -8.79 -19.40
CA LEU A 68 6.36 -8.60 -18.53
C LEU A 68 5.18 -7.88 -19.23
N GLU A 69 5.44 -7.22 -20.37
CA GLU A 69 4.41 -6.49 -21.13
C GLU A 69 3.36 -7.39 -21.79
N GLU A 70 3.66 -8.64 -22.14
CA GLU A 70 2.82 -9.38 -23.09
C GLU A 70 1.94 -10.48 -22.44
N VAL A 71 2.40 -11.12 -21.36
CA VAL A 71 1.70 -12.30 -20.80
C VAL A 71 1.18 -12.08 -19.37
N THR A 72 1.77 -11.17 -18.60
CA THR A 72 1.60 -11.18 -17.13
C THR A 72 0.72 -10.07 -16.57
N LYS A 73 0.41 -9.02 -17.32
CA LYS A 73 -0.43 -7.93 -16.81
C LYS A 73 -1.89 -8.37 -16.58
N GLU A 74 -2.41 -9.20 -17.47
CA GLU A 74 -3.78 -9.70 -17.39
C GLU A 74 -3.95 -10.72 -16.25
N GLU A 75 -3.04 -11.69 -16.13
CA GLU A 75 -3.03 -12.64 -15.00
C GLU A 75 -2.73 -11.97 -13.64
N TYR A 76 -1.91 -10.93 -13.62
CA TYR A 76 -1.63 -10.17 -12.40
C TYR A 76 -2.86 -9.36 -11.92
N LEU A 77 -3.58 -8.72 -12.84
CA LEU A 77 -4.82 -8.01 -12.52
C LEU A 77 -5.91 -8.95 -12.00
N ASP A 78 -5.98 -10.18 -12.54
CA ASP A 78 -6.91 -11.23 -12.09
C ASP A 78 -6.58 -11.73 -10.67
N LEU A 79 -5.28 -11.81 -10.31
CA LEU A 79 -4.85 -12.21 -8.97
C LEU A 79 -5.08 -11.11 -7.91
N ALA A 80 -5.07 -9.84 -8.31
CA ALA A 80 -5.26 -8.70 -7.42
C ALA A 80 -6.74 -8.35 -7.15
N SER A 81 -7.67 -8.88 -7.94
CA SER A 81 -9.13 -8.69 -7.80
C SER A 81 -9.78 -9.66 -6.80
#